data_AF-A0A0C9UAN0-F1
#
_entry.id   AF-A0A0C9UAN0-F1
#
_cell.length_a   1.000
_cell.length_b   1.000
_cell.length_c   1.000
_cell.angle_alpha   90.00
_cell.angle_beta   90.00
_cell.angle_gamma   90.00
#
_symmetry.space_group_name_H-M   'P 1'
#
loop_
_entity.id
_entity.type
_entity.pdbx_description
1 polymer ?
#
loop_
_entity_poly.entity_id
_entity_poly.type
_entity_poly.pdbx_seq_one_letter_code
_entity_poly.pdbx_strand_id
1 'polypeptide(L)'
;LRFTHLNETNYPEWIIRMEARLIQAGLWEHLVHMRARDPYVIWEELRRVHVARGFATRLALRRRFIRLMKIPEENMATWIGHVKAFSYRLQDLSVEATDEDRILVLTNGLDESYETFVITLDGMAANSLTLDTVVDRMISEEMRRTDSTVVKPKSEAYVIS
;
A
#
# COMPACT_ATOMS: atom_id res chain seq x y z
N LEU A 1 -24.06 -0.65 15.79
CA LEU A 1 -25.42 -0.94 15.24
C LEU A 1 -26.33 -1.28 16.41
N ARG A 2 -27.32 -0.45 16.74
CA ARG A 2 -28.40 -0.84 17.66
C ARG A 2 -29.49 -1.48 16.79
N PHE A 3 -29.69 -2.77 16.94
CA PHE A 3 -30.82 -3.45 16.31
C PHE A 3 -32.02 -3.26 17.22
N THR A 4 -33.02 -2.50 16.76
CA THR A 4 -34.33 -2.48 17.40
C THR A 4 -34.93 -3.89 17.34
N HIS A 5 -35.70 -4.28 18.36
CA HIS A 5 -36.38 -5.57 18.34
C HIS A 5 -37.26 -5.66 17.09
N LEU A 6 -37.12 -6.74 16.33
CA LEU A 6 -37.88 -6.95 15.11
C LEU A 6 -39.34 -7.26 15.44
N ASN A 7 -40.27 -6.72 14.66
CA ASN A 7 -41.69 -6.96 14.74
C ASN A 7 -42.29 -6.92 13.33
N GLU A 8 -43.58 -7.24 13.21
CA GLU A 8 -44.25 -7.35 11.90
C GLU A 8 -44.21 -6.05 11.08
N THR A 9 -44.10 -4.89 11.72
CA THR A 9 -44.08 -3.59 11.04
C THR A 9 -42.69 -3.17 10.55
N ASN A 10 -41.60 -3.59 11.21
CA ASN A 10 -40.22 -3.24 10.82
C ASN A 10 -39.46 -4.37 10.10
N TYR A 11 -39.97 -5.60 10.17
CA TYR A 11 -39.31 -6.77 9.60
C TYR A 11 -39.16 -6.71 8.07
N PRO A 12 -40.16 -6.27 7.28
CA PRO A 12 -40.01 -6.18 5.83
C PRO A 12 -38.92 -5.19 5.39
N GLU A 13 -38.88 -4.01 6.02
CA GLU A 13 -37.83 -3.01 5.74
C GLU A 13 -36.45 -3.54 6.15
N TRP A 14 -36.37 -4.23 7.29
CA TRP A 14 -35.12 -4.84 7.75
C TRP A 14 -34.59 -5.90 6.77
N ILE A 15 -35.46 -6.76 6.21
CA ILE A 15 -35.07 -7.74 5.18
C ILE A 15 -34.44 -7.05 3.99
N ILE A 16 -35.12 -6.06 3.41
CA ILE A 16 -34.65 -5.35 2.20
C ILE A 16 -33.28 -4.70 2.48
N ARG A 17 -33.12 -4.09 3.66
CA ARG A 17 -31.86 -3.45 4.06
C ARG A 17 -30.74 -4.46 4.29
N MET A 18 -31.05 -5.63 4.85
CA MET A 18 -30.06 -6.69 5.08
C MET A 18 -29.67 -7.39 3.78
N GLU A 19 -30.63 -7.68 2.91
CA GLU A 19 -30.39 -8.21 1.56
C GLU A 19 -29.50 -7.25 0.77
N ALA A 20 -29.84 -5.96 0.71
CA ALA A 20 -29.02 -4.95 0.04
C ALA A 20 -27.57 -4.90 0.59
N ARG A 21 -27.40 -5.00 1.91
CA ARG A 21 -26.07 -5.06 2.54
C ARG A 21 -25.29 -6.32 2.18
N LEU A 22 -25.96 -7.47 2.16
CA LEU A 22 -25.35 -8.75 1.81
C LEU A 22 -24.98 -8.81 0.34
N ILE A 23 -25.80 -8.23 -0.55
CA ILE A 23 -25.48 -8.07 -1.98
C ILE A 23 -24.26 -7.14 -2.13
N GLN A 24 -24.25 -5.98 -1.48
CA GLN A 24 -23.14 -5.03 -1.54
C GLN A 24 -21.82 -5.64 -1.01
N ALA A 25 -21.90 -6.49 0.00
CA ALA A 25 -20.76 -7.23 0.53
C ALA A 25 -20.36 -8.45 -0.33
N GLY A 26 -21.12 -8.78 -1.38
CA GLY A 26 -20.92 -9.97 -2.21
C GLY A 26 -21.14 -11.29 -1.47
N LEU A 27 -21.96 -11.28 -0.41
CA LEU A 27 -22.27 -12.43 0.45
C LEU A 27 -23.61 -13.07 0.12
N TRP A 28 -24.49 -12.37 -0.61
CA TRP A 28 -25.83 -12.86 -0.94
C TRP A 28 -25.81 -14.16 -1.74
N GLU A 29 -25.02 -14.21 -2.82
CA GLU A 29 -24.88 -15.40 -3.69
C GLU A 29 -24.39 -16.65 -2.92
N HIS A 30 -23.63 -16.45 -1.83
CA HIS A 30 -23.21 -17.55 -0.98
C HIS A 30 -24.32 -18.02 -0.05
N LEU A 31 -25.19 -17.11 0.40
CA LEU A 31 -26.34 -17.43 1.25
C LEU A 31 -27.45 -18.18 0.53
N VAL A 32 -27.81 -17.78 -0.70
CA VAL A 32 -28.91 -18.43 -1.45
C VAL A 32 -28.63 -19.90 -1.78
N HIS A 33 -27.38 -20.33 -1.76
CA HIS A 33 -26.99 -21.73 -1.99
C HIS A 33 -26.73 -22.52 -0.71
N MET A 34 -26.77 -21.89 0.47
CA MET A 34 -26.60 -22.60 1.74
C MET A 34 -27.85 -23.41 2.10
N ARG A 35 -27.65 -24.70 2.38
CA ARG A 35 -28.72 -25.62 2.82
C ARG A 35 -28.86 -25.74 4.34
N ALA A 36 -27.94 -25.14 5.11
CA ALA A 36 -27.98 -25.15 6.56
C ALA A 36 -29.17 -24.30 7.06
N ARG A 37 -29.90 -24.78 8.07
CA ARG A 37 -31.00 -24.03 8.72
C ARG A 37 -30.57 -23.37 10.02
N ASP A 38 -29.41 -23.74 10.55
CA ASP A 38 -28.85 -23.19 11.78
C ASP A 38 -28.15 -21.84 11.46
N PRO A 39 -28.64 -20.71 12.01
CA PRO A 39 -28.04 -19.40 11.83
C PRO A 39 -26.56 -19.35 12.23
N TYR A 40 -26.14 -20.12 13.23
CA TYR A 40 -24.75 -20.18 13.67
C TYR A 40 -23.85 -20.80 12.59
N VAL A 41 -24.30 -21.89 11.97
CA VAL A 41 -23.56 -22.57 10.88
C VAL A 41 -23.47 -21.67 9.64
N ILE A 42 -24.56 -20.99 9.27
CA ILE A 42 -24.59 -20.03 8.17
C ILE A 42 -23.58 -18.90 8.43
N TRP A 43 -23.56 -18.36 9.65
CA TRP A 43 -22.65 -17.29 10.03
C TRP A 43 -21.18 -17.71 9.99
N GLU A 44 -20.86 -18.89 10.50
CA GLU A 44 -19.50 -19.44 10.48
C GLU A 44 -18.97 -19.65 9.05
N GLU A 45 -19.81 -20.16 8.16
CA GLU A 45 -19.48 -20.35 6.75
C GLU A 45 -19.24 -19.02 6.01
N LEU A 46 -20.12 -18.04 6.22
CA LEU A 46 -19.95 -16.69 5.69
C LEU A 46 -18.66 -16.05 6.20
N ARG A 47 -18.41 -16.16 7.51
CA ARG A 47 -17.20 -15.66 8.15
C ARG A 47 -15.97 -16.31 7.52
N ARG A 48 -15.97 -17.63 7.34
CA ARG A 48 -14.85 -18.36 6.73
C ARG A 48 -14.54 -17.86 5.32
N VAL A 49 -15.54 -17.79 4.45
CA VAL A 49 -15.35 -17.37 3.04
C VAL A 49 -14.92 -15.91 2.96
N HIS A 50 -15.59 -15.03 3.70
CA HIS A 50 -15.29 -13.60 3.68
C HIS A 50 -13.90 -13.30 4.28
N VAL A 51 -13.53 -13.93 5.40
CA VAL A 51 -12.21 -13.79 6.01
C VAL A 51 -11.13 -14.30 5.07
N ALA A 52 -11.33 -15.43 4.40
CA ALA A 52 -10.38 -15.96 3.42
C ALA A 52 -10.21 -15.01 2.22
N ARG A 53 -11.31 -14.49 1.67
CA ARG A 53 -11.28 -13.50 0.56
C ARG A 53 -10.61 -12.20 1.01
N GLY A 54 -10.92 -11.73 2.21
CA GLY A 54 -10.29 -10.57 2.83
C GLY A 54 -8.78 -10.79 2.98
N PHE A 55 -8.37 -11.94 3.51
CA PHE A 55 -6.95 -12.31 3.64
C PHE A 55 -6.23 -12.32 2.30
N ALA A 56 -6.76 -13.01 1.28
CA ALA A 56 -6.17 -13.06 -0.04
C ALA A 56 -6.04 -11.67 -0.67
N THR A 57 -7.05 -10.82 -0.50
CA THR A 57 -7.06 -9.44 -1.00
C THR A 57 -5.99 -8.60 -0.29
N ARG A 58 -5.93 -8.65 1.05
CA ARG A 58 -4.91 -7.96 1.83
C ARG A 58 -3.49 -8.40 1.43
N LEU A 59 -3.29 -9.70 1.21
CA LEU A 59 -2.01 -10.25 0.78
C LEU A 59 -1.64 -9.78 -0.63
N ALA A 60 -2.58 -9.76 -1.58
CA ALA A 60 -2.35 -9.25 -2.93
C ALA A 60 -1.99 -7.76 -2.92
N LEU A 61 -2.65 -6.96 -2.08
CA LEU A 61 -2.36 -5.54 -1.91
C LEU A 61 -0.97 -5.30 -1.32
N ARG A 62 -0.58 -6.05 -0.27
CA ARG A 62 0.77 -6.01 0.29
C ARG A 62 1.83 -6.39 -0.74
N ARG A 63 1.60 -7.46 -1.50
CA ARG A 63 2.51 -7.87 -2.60
C ARG A 63 2.68 -6.78 -3.64
N ARG A 64 1.62 -6.05 -3.98
CA ARG A 64 1.69 -4.94 -4.92
C ARG A 64 2.47 -3.75 -4.33
N PHE A 65 2.29 -3.46 -3.05
CA PHE A 65 3.01 -2.40 -2.35
C PHE A 65 4.53 -2.63 -2.34
N ILE A 66 4.96 -3.83 -1.93
CA ILE A 66 6.40 -4.18 -1.87
C ILE A 66 7.10 -4.27 -3.23
N ARG A 67 6.34 -4.28 -4.33
CA ARG A 67 6.85 -4.36 -5.71
C ARG A 67 6.74 -3.03 -6.46
N LEU A 68 6.39 -1.94 -5.77
CA LEU A 68 6.44 -0.62 -6.39
C LEU A 68 7.90 -0.31 -6.73
N MET A 69 8.11 0.26 -7.92
CA MET A 69 9.41 0.70 -8.40
C MET A 69 9.29 2.15 -8.85
N LYS A 70 10.34 2.94 -8.59
CA LYS A 70 10.52 4.26 -9.16
C LYS A 70 10.73 4.12 -10.67
N ILE A 71 10.00 4.91 -11.44
CA ILE A 71 10.16 5.00 -12.88
C ILE A 71 11.44 5.80 -13.20
N PRO A 72 12.22 5.45 -14.24
CA PRO A 72 13.47 6.17 -14.55
C PRO A 72 13.27 7.67 -14.80
N GLU A 73 12.17 8.05 -15.46
CA GLU A 73 11.89 9.43 -15.87
C GLU A 73 11.23 10.29 -14.79
N GLU A 74 10.73 9.70 -13.70
CA GLU A 74 10.11 10.47 -12.61
C GLU A 74 11.16 11.01 -11.64
N ASN A 75 10.87 12.11 -10.95
CA ASN A 75 11.73 12.60 -9.88
C ASN A 75 11.41 11.91 -8.54
N MET A 76 12.31 12.07 -7.57
CA MET A 76 12.24 11.42 -6.27
C MET A 76 11.01 11.87 -5.47
N ALA A 77 10.63 13.14 -5.56
CA ALA A 77 9.43 13.66 -4.89
C ALA A 77 8.15 12.99 -5.40
N THR A 78 8.06 12.72 -6.71
CA THR A 78 6.92 12.02 -7.33
C THR A 78 6.87 10.57 -6.86
N TRP A 79 8.01 9.88 -6.86
CA TRP A 79 8.15 8.53 -6.32
C TRP A 79 7.70 8.41 -4.86
N ILE A 80 8.18 9.31 -3.99
CA ILE A 80 7.76 9.37 -2.58
C ILE A 80 6.24 9.58 -2.47
N GLY A 81 5.68 10.45 -3.32
CA GLY A 81 4.24 10.67 -3.43
C GLY A 81 3.46 9.40 -3.78
N HIS A 82 3.97 8.57 -4.71
CA HIS A 82 3.35 7.29 -5.07
C HIS A 82 3.31 6.31 -3.90
N VAL A 83 4.42 6.13 -3.19
CA VAL A 83 4.50 5.24 -2.02
C VAL A 83 3.55 5.72 -0.91
N LYS A 84 3.54 7.03 -0.64
CA LYS A 84 2.65 7.65 0.35
C LYS A 84 1.18 7.43 0.00
N ALA A 85 0.78 7.73 -1.24
CA ALA A 85 -0.57 7.54 -1.72
C ALA A 85 -1.01 6.07 -1.67
N PHE A 86 -0.12 5.13 -2.03
CA PHE A 86 -0.43 3.71 -1.92
C PHE A 86 -0.59 3.26 -0.48
N SER A 87 0.25 3.74 0.45
CA SER A 87 0.14 3.41 1.87
C SER A 87 -1.16 3.89 2.50
N TYR A 88 -1.67 5.07 2.12
CA TYR A 88 -2.99 5.55 2.57
C TYR A 88 -4.12 4.68 2.04
N ARG A 89 -4.05 4.26 0.77
CA ARG A 89 -5.03 3.33 0.20
C ARG A 89 -5.04 1.97 0.90
N LEU A 90 -3.89 1.51 1.41
CA LEU A 90 -3.84 0.30 2.23
C LEU A 90 -4.57 0.51 3.57
N GLN A 91 -4.32 1.65 4.22
CA GLN A 91 -4.97 2.00 5.49
C GLN A 91 -6.49 2.12 5.35
N ASP A 92 -6.98 2.73 4.26
CA ASP A 92 -8.42 2.79 3.93
C ASP A 92 -9.06 1.40 3.81
N LEU A 93 -8.26 0.39 3.43
CA LEU A 93 -8.67 -1.01 3.33
C LEU A 93 -8.37 -1.82 4.60
N SER A 94 -8.07 -1.14 5.71
CA SER A 94 -7.68 -1.76 6.99
C SER A 94 -6.46 -2.68 6.87
N VAL A 95 -5.56 -2.37 5.94
CA VAL A 95 -4.24 -3.00 5.80
C VAL A 95 -3.21 -2.03 6.36
N GLU A 96 -2.63 -2.38 7.50
CA GLU A 96 -1.53 -1.60 8.06
C GLU A 96 -0.29 -1.69 7.16
N ALA A 97 0.27 -0.52 6.87
CA ALA A 97 1.56 -0.29 6.24
C ALA A 97 2.39 0.54 7.21
N THR A 98 3.31 -0.12 7.89
CA THR A 98 4.17 0.50 8.91
C THR A 98 5.17 1.46 8.27
N ASP A 99 5.80 2.30 9.09
CA ASP A 99 6.88 3.17 8.58
C ASP A 99 8.08 2.34 8.11
N GLU A 100 8.35 1.18 8.73
CA GLU A 100 9.33 0.21 8.27
C GLU A 100 8.99 -0.32 6.87
N ASP A 101 7.72 -0.71 6.63
CA ASP A 101 7.27 -1.15 5.30
C ASP A 101 7.44 -0.04 4.26
N ARG A 102 7.19 1.23 4.64
CA ARG A 102 7.34 2.38 3.74
C ARG A 102 8.81 2.65 3.40
N ILE A 103 9.71 2.61 4.39
CA ILE A 103 11.16 2.75 4.18
C ILE A 103 11.66 1.64 3.27
N LEU A 104 11.24 0.39 3.51
CA LEU A 104 11.59 -0.76 2.68
C LEU A 104 11.15 -0.57 1.22
N VAL A 105 9.91 -0.10 0.99
CA VAL A 105 9.42 0.14 -0.37
C VAL A 105 10.16 1.29 -1.05
N LEU A 106 10.37 2.40 -0.33
CA LEU A 106 11.07 3.56 -0.87
C LEU A 106 12.48 3.22 -1.35
N THR A 107 13.20 2.38 -0.60
CA THR A 107 14.59 2.00 -0.87
C THR A 107 14.70 0.87 -1.90
N ASN A 108 13.89 -0.19 -1.79
CA ASN A 108 13.88 -1.28 -2.77
C ASN A 108 13.34 -0.87 -4.14
N GLY A 109 12.53 0.20 -4.18
CA GLY A 109 11.97 0.71 -5.42
C GLY A 109 12.97 1.50 -6.28
N LEU A 110 14.17 1.79 -5.79
CA LEU A 110 15.18 2.51 -6.54
C LEU A 110 15.94 1.59 -7.50
N ASP A 111 16.43 2.15 -8.61
CA ASP A 111 17.29 1.43 -9.54
C ASP A 111 18.72 1.30 -9.02
N GLU A 112 19.53 0.46 -9.68
CA GLU A 112 20.92 0.14 -9.30
C GLU A 112 21.81 1.39 -9.15
N SER A 113 21.50 2.50 -9.83
CA SER A 113 22.28 3.73 -9.66
C SER A 113 22.25 4.25 -8.22
N TYR A 114 21.26 3.89 -7.41
CA TYR A 114 21.13 4.28 -6.00
C TYR A 114 21.74 3.30 -5.00
N GLU A 115 22.40 2.23 -5.45
CA GLU A 115 22.96 1.19 -4.56
C GLU A 115 23.86 1.76 -3.46
N THR A 116 24.82 2.63 -3.82
CA THR A 116 25.69 3.29 -2.83
C THR A 116 24.91 4.10 -1.81
N PHE A 117 23.84 4.77 -2.23
CA PHE A 117 22.98 5.55 -1.34
C PHE A 117 22.23 4.64 -0.36
N VAL A 118 21.66 3.53 -0.84
CA VAL A 118 20.98 2.54 0.02
C VAL A 118 21.95 1.96 1.06
N ILE A 119 23.17 1.59 0.67
CA ILE A 119 24.21 1.13 1.61
C ILE A 119 24.49 2.19 2.69
N THR A 120 24.50 3.47 2.34
CA THR A 120 24.72 4.54 3.35
C THR A 120 23.56 4.68 4.33
N LEU A 121 22.32 4.40 3.89
CA LEU A 121 21.14 4.39 4.76
C LEU A 121 21.21 3.20 5.73
N ASP A 122 21.58 2.02 5.25
CA ASP A 122 21.67 0.80 6.07
C ASP A 122 22.73 0.91 7.18
N GLY A 123 23.75 1.76 6.98
CA GLY A 123 24.77 2.06 7.99
C GLY A 123 24.33 3.06 9.07
N MET A 124 23.13 3.63 8.99
CA MET A 124 22.65 4.61 9.97
C MET A 124 22.29 3.95 11.30
N ALA A 125 22.45 4.71 12.40
CA ALA A 125 21.96 4.26 13.70
C ALA A 125 20.44 4.07 13.66
N ALA A 126 19.94 2.98 14.25
CA ALA A 126 18.52 2.60 14.18
C ALA A 126 17.55 3.71 14.65
N ASN A 127 17.95 4.52 15.64
CA ASN A 127 17.17 5.64 16.14
C ASN A 127 17.07 6.83 15.16
N SER A 128 17.94 6.86 14.15
CA SER A 128 18.03 7.92 13.15
C SER A 128 17.39 7.50 11.81
N LEU A 129 17.06 6.21 11.64
CA LEU A 129 16.42 5.68 10.45
C LEU A 129 14.89 5.81 10.55
N THR A 130 14.42 7.06 10.60
CA THR A 130 12.99 7.38 10.57
C THR A 130 12.52 7.64 9.14
N LEU A 131 11.21 7.50 8.89
CA LEU A 131 10.64 7.74 7.57
C LEU A 131 10.97 9.16 7.05
N ASP A 132 10.84 10.16 7.92
CA ASP A 132 11.13 11.56 7.57
C ASP A 132 12.62 11.74 7.21
N THR A 133 13.53 11.16 8.00
CA THR A 133 14.98 11.25 7.73
C THR A 133 15.35 10.59 6.40
N VAL A 134 14.71 9.45 6.07
CA VAL A 134 14.92 8.76 4.80
C VAL A 134 14.41 9.63 3.64
N VAL A 135 13.20 10.18 3.75
CA VAL A 135 12.62 11.07 2.74
C VAL A 135 13.53 12.27 2.46
N ASP A 136 14.01 12.95 3.51
CA ASP A 136 14.90 14.12 3.36
C ASP A 136 16.23 13.76 2.68
N ARG A 137 16.80 12.59 3.03
CA ARG A 137 18.04 12.09 2.42
C ARG A 137 17.86 11.70 0.96
N MET A 138 16.72 11.10 0.60
CA MET A 138 16.42 10.74 -0.80
C MET A 138 16.35 11.98 -1.69
N ILE A 139 15.68 13.05 -1.22
CA ILE A 139 15.62 14.33 -1.95
C ILE A 139 17.01 14.95 -2.08
N SER A 140 17.79 14.96 -0.99
CA SER A 140 19.16 15.49 -0.99
C SER A 140 20.09 14.74 -1.95
N GLU A 141 19.95 13.42 -2.05
CA GLU A 141 20.73 12.58 -2.97
C GLU A 141 20.39 12.85 -4.44
N GLU A 142 19.10 13.04 -4.77
CA GLU A 142 18.68 13.43 -6.12
C GLU A 142 19.27 14.80 -6.53
N MET A 143 19.25 15.79 -5.62
CA MET A 143 19.86 17.11 -5.86
C MET A 143 21.36 16.99 -6.13
N ARG A 144 22.09 16.23 -5.30
CA ARG A 144 23.54 16.00 -5.46
C ARG A 144 23.88 15.37 -6.81
N ARG A 145 23.06 14.43 -7.28
CA ARG A 145 23.23 13.76 -8.59
C ARG A 145 22.94 14.69 -9.76
N THR A 146 21.92 15.52 -9.63
CA THR A 146 21.58 16.53 -10.65
C THR A 146 22.71 17.54 -10.79
N ASP A 147 23.28 18.03 -9.69
CA ASP A 147 24.44 18.93 -9.73
C ASP A 147 25.69 18.26 -10.33
N SER A 148 25.91 16.98 -10.02
CA SER A 148 27.07 16.22 -10.52
C SER A 148 27.00 15.93 -12.03
N THR A 149 25.82 15.91 -12.65
CA THR A 149 25.67 15.69 -14.09
C THR A 149 25.85 16.97 -14.92
N VAL A 150 25.67 18.14 -14.31
CA VAL A 150 25.85 19.46 -14.96
C VAL A 150 27.33 19.86 -15.07
N VAL A 151 28.20 19.33 -14.20
CA VAL A 151 29.65 19.65 -14.19
C VAL A 151 30.47 18.60 -14.96
N LYS A 152 30.36 18.58 -16.30
CA LYS A 152 31.38 18.01 -17.18
C LYS A 152 31.80 19.06 -18.22
N PRO A 153 32.94 19.77 -18.04
CA PRO A 153 33.43 20.69 -19.07
C PRO A 153 33.97 19.91 -20.28
N LYS A 154 33.61 20.37 -21.48
CA LYS A 154 34.29 20.01 -22.74
C LYS A 154 35.78 20.29 -22.54
N SER A 155 36.60 19.24 -22.63
CA SER A 155 38.05 19.39 -22.71
C SER A 155 38.40 20.31 -23.88
N GLU A 156 38.97 21.47 -23.57
CA GLU A 156 39.66 22.31 -24.53
C GLU A 156 40.72 21.48 -25.23
N ALA A 157 40.60 21.38 -26.56
CA ALA A 157 41.64 20.80 -27.39
C ALA A 157 42.88 21.70 -27.28
N TYR A 158 43.90 21.18 -26.61
CA TYR A 158 45.25 21.68 -26.68
C TYR A 158 45.76 21.45 -28.11
N VAL A 159 45.81 22.49 -28.93
CA VAL A 159 46.61 22.51 -30.15
C VAL A 159 47.73 23.52 -29.93
N ILE A 160 48.83 23.03 -29.37
CA ILE A 160 50.15 23.60 -29.61
C ILE A 160 50.84 22.67 -30.59
N SER A 161 51.01 23.16 -31.82
CA SER A 161 52.21 23.10 -32.67
C SER A 161 51.82 23.38 -34.12
#